data_AF-A0AAN7LHN5-F1
#
_entry.id   AF-A0AAN7LHN5-F1
#
_cell.length_a   1.000
_cell.length_b   1.000
_cell.length_c   1.000
_cell.angle_alpha   90.00
_cell.angle_beta   90.00
_cell.angle_gamma   90.00
#
_symmetry.space_group_name_H-M   'P 1'
#
loop_
_entity.id
_entity.type
_entity.pdbx_description
1 polymer ?
#
loop_
_entity_poly.entity_id
_entity_poly.type
_entity_poly.pdbx_seq_one_letter_code
_entity_poly.pdbx_strand_id
1 'polypeptide(L)' 'MHPPVSPKPEWRTLMNEMAIVATGEYRSIVFQEPCFVEYFRLATPEMKYRRMNIGSRPSKRRPSAKRRD' A
#
# COMPACT_ATOMS: atom_id res chain seq x y z
N MET A 1 -23.12 -8.12 22.22
CA MET A 1 -21.79 -7.58 21.80
C MET A 1 -21.78 -6.10 22.17
N HIS A 2 -20.95 -5.67 23.11
CA HIS A 2 -20.86 -4.25 23.46
C HIS A 2 -19.92 -3.54 22.48
N PRO A 3 -20.29 -2.36 21.95
CA PRO A 3 -19.39 -1.60 21.11
C PRO A 3 -18.17 -1.15 21.94
N PRO A 4 -16.98 -1.10 21.33
CA PRO A 4 -15.80 -0.58 22.00
C PRO A 4 -16.05 0.86 22.45
N VAL A 5 -15.40 1.24 23.55
CA VAL A 5 -15.42 2.61 24.05
C VAL A 5 -14.94 3.58 22.97
N SER A 6 -15.58 4.75 22.91
CA SER A 6 -15.18 5.79 21.97
C SER A 6 -13.77 6.29 22.31
N PRO A 7 -12.90 6.48 21.29
CA PRO A 7 -11.55 6.96 21.52
C PRO A 7 -11.58 8.40 22.01
N LYS A 8 -10.62 8.74 22.89
CA LYS A 8 -10.48 10.09 23.41
C LYS A 8 -10.11 11.08 22.30
N PRO A 9 -10.51 12.37 22.39
CA PRO A 9 -10.21 13.36 21.36
C PRO A 9 -8.72 13.47 21.03
N GLU A 10 -7.85 13.45 22.04
CA GLU A 10 -6.40 13.55 21.88
C GLU A 10 -5.80 12.39 21.08
N TRP A 11 -6.38 11.19 21.18
CA TRP A 11 -5.93 10.04 20.38
C TRP A 11 -6.31 10.20 18.93
N ARG A 12 -7.49 10.77 18.64
CA ARG A 12 -7.90 11.07 17.27
C ARG A 12 -7.00 12.11 16.63
N THR A 13 -6.67 13.18 17.37
CA THR A 13 -5.74 14.21 16.90
C THR A 13 -4.37 13.61 16.58
N LEU A 14 -3.80 12.83 17.50
CA LEU A 14 -2.52 12.15 17.28
C LEU A 14 -2.56 11.22 16.06
N MET A 15 -3.62 10.41 15.92
CA MET A 15 -3.76 9.51 14.77
C MET A 15 -3.87 10.26 13.44
N ASN A 16 -4.52 11.43 13.42
CA ASN A 16 -4.59 12.27 12.23
C ASN A 16 -3.21 12.82 11.83
N GLU A 17 -2.43 13.30 12.80
CA GLU A 17 -1.07 13.79 12.56
C GLU A 17 -0.16 12.67 12.03
N MET A 18 -0.21 11.50 12.68
CA MET A 18 0.54 10.31 12.24
C MET A 18 0.15 9.88 10.82
N ALA A 19 -1.15 9.91 10.49
CA ALA A 19 -1.64 9.52 9.18
C ALA A 19 -1.10 10.42 8.06
N ILE A 20 -0.98 11.73 8.29
CA ILE A 20 -0.44 12.68 7.32
C ILE A 20 1.02 12.36 7.03
N VAL A 21 1.84 12.22 8.07
CA VAL A 21 3.28 11.95 7.93
C VAL A 21 3.51 10.59 7.28
N ALA A 22 2.86 9.53 7.80
CA ALA A 22 3.05 8.18 7.30
C ALA A 22 2.61 8.04 5.83
N THR A 23 1.50 8.69 5.44
CA THR A 23 1.03 8.66 4.05
C THR A 23 1.99 9.41 3.13
N GLY A 24 2.51 10.55 3.57
CA GLY A 24 3.51 11.32 2.82
C GLY A 24 4.76 10.50 2.53
N GLU A 25 5.36 9.94 3.58
CA GLU A 25 6.56 9.09 3.48
C GLU A 25 6.30 7.86 2.59
N TYR A 26 5.22 7.12 2.85
CA TYR A 26 4.86 5.96 2.04
C TYR A 26 4.70 6.30 0.57
N ARG A 27 4.02 7.41 0.24
CA ARG A 27 3.81 7.82 -1.15
C ARG A 27 5.08 8.29 -1.84
N SER A 28 5.97 8.96 -1.12
CA SER A 28 7.26 9.39 -1.67
C SER A 28 8.06 8.18 -2.19
N ILE A 29 8.11 7.09 -1.42
CA ILE A 29 8.86 5.89 -1.81
C ILE A 29 8.08 5.05 -2.83
N VAL A 30 6.79 4.80 -2.62
CA VAL A 30 6.08 3.80 -3.43
C VAL A 30 5.67 4.35 -4.81
N PHE A 31 5.48 5.66 -4.93
CA PHE A 31 4.98 6.29 -6.16
C PHE A 31 5.90 7.32 -6.78
N GLN A 32 6.67 8.06 -5.98
CA GLN A 32 7.50 9.15 -6.49
C GLN A 32 8.93 8.68 -6.81
N GLU A 33 9.47 7.73 -6.05
CA GLU A 33 10.78 7.13 -6.31
C GLU A 33 10.80 6.38 -7.66
N PRO A 34 11.56 6.87 -8.67
CA PRO A 34 11.46 6.34 -10.04
C PRO A 34 11.83 4.86 -10.15
N CYS A 35 12.77 4.40 -9.35
CA CYS A 35 13.30 3.04 -9.40
C CYS A 35 12.52 2.04 -8.55
N PHE A 36 11.52 2.47 -7.77
CA PHE A 36 10.85 1.61 -6.80
C PHE A 36 10.20 0.38 -7.44
N VAL A 37 9.52 0.54 -8.58
CA VAL A 37 8.82 -0.57 -9.25
C VAL A 37 9.80 -1.62 -9.77
N GLU A 38 10.94 -1.18 -10.29
CA GLU A 38 12.00 -2.09 -10.75
C GLU A 38 12.60 -2.85 -9.56
N TYR A 39 13.01 -2.12 -8.52
CA TYR A 39 13.51 -2.70 -7.29
C TYR A 39 12.53 -3.73 -6.71
N PHE A 40 11.25 -3.38 -6.59
CA PHE A 40 10.22 -4.27 -6.05
C PHE A 40 10.07 -5.56 -6.85
N ARG A 41 10.15 -5.51 -8.19
CA ARG A 41 10.06 -6.70 -9.05
C ARG A 41 11.30 -7.60 -8.98
N LEU A 42 12.46 -7.02 -8.71
CA LEU A 42 13.72 -7.76 -8.58
C LEU A 42 13.90 -8.34 -7.17
N ALA A 43 13.58 -7.56 -6.14
CA ALA A 43 13.76 -7.93 -4.74
C ALA A 43 12.67 -8.87 -4.22
N THR A 44 11.49 -8.90 -4.86
CA THR A 44 10.37 -9.75 -4.43
C THR A 44 9.98 -10.76 -5.51
N PRO A 45 9.45 -11.94 -5.13
CA PRO A 45 8.97 -12.94 -6.08
C PRO A 45 7.64 -12.57 -6.77
N GLU A 46 7.24 -11.29 -6.84
CA GLU A 46 5.95 -10.85 -7.42
C GLU A 46 5.72 -11.41 -8.83
N MET A 47 6.75 -11.37 -9.68
CA MET A 47 6.68 -11.90 -11.04
C MET A 47 6.53 -13.43 -11.08
N LYS A 48 7.09 -14.15 -10.09
CA LYS A 48 6.94 -15.60 -9.97
C LYS A 48 5.51 -15.94 -9.54
N TYR A 49 4.99 -15.28 -8.51
CA TYR A 49 3.61 -15.45 -8.05
C TYR A 49 2.60 -15.18 -9.16
N ARG A 50 2.84 -14.16 -10.00
CA ARG A 50 1.98 -13.85 -11.14
C ARG A 50 1.86 -14.99 -12.17
N ARG A 51 2.86 -15.85 -12.29
CA ARG A 51 2.88 -16.98 -13.24
C ARG A 51 2.34 -18.28 -12.65
N MET A 52 2.12 -18.32 -11.34
CA MET A 52 1.62 -19.50 -10.65
C MET A 52 0.09 -19.46 -10.55
N ASN A 53 -0.55 -20.63 -10.60
CA ASN A 53 -1.99 -20.78 -10.37
C ASN A 53 -2.35 -20.72 -8.87
N ILE A 54 -1.93 -19.65 -8.18
CA ILE A 54 -2.16 -19.47 -6.73
C ILE A 54 -3.43 -18.67 -6.44
N GLY A 55 -3.86 -17.82 -7.38
CA GLY A 55 -5.07 -17.01 -7.24
C GLY A 55 -6.07 -17.26 -8.37
N SER A 56 -7.36 -17.31 -8.03
CA SER A 56 -8.45 -17.34 -9.03
C SER A 56 -8.62 -16.01 -9.78
N ARG A 57 -7.99 -14.94 -9.31
CA ARG A 57 -8.09 -13.59 -9.85
C ARG A 57 -6.79 -13.17 -10.54
N PRO A 58 -6.86 -12.41 -11.65
CA PRO A 58 -5.69 -11.87 -12.31
C PRO A 58 -4.91 -10.91 -11.41
N SER A 59 -3.59 -11.06 -11.36
CA SER A 59 -2.66 -10.29 -10.52
C SER A 59 -2.62 -8.78 -10.84
N LYS A 60 -3.08 -8.35 -12.02
CA LYS A 60 -3.24 -6.94 -12.37
C LYS A 60 -4.51 -6.74 -13.21
N ARG A 61 -5.35 -5.78 -12.85
CA ARG A 61 -6.61 -5.48 -13.56
C ARG A 61 -6.42 -4.77 -14.92
N ARG A 62 -5.29 -4.06 -15.12
CA ARG A 62 -4.90 -3.41 -16.40
C ARG A 62 -3.39 -3.56 -16.64
N PRO A 63 -2.94 -4.06 -17.80
CA PRO A 63 -1.51 -4.32 -18.06
C PRO A 63 -0.64 -3.06 -17.92
N SER A 64 -1.10 -1.92 -18.46
CA SER A 64 -0.36 -0.65 -18.57
C SER A 64 -0.72 0.42 -17.53
N ALA A 65 -1.65 0.16 -16.61
CA ALA A 65 -2.02 1.16 -15.62
C ALA A 65 -0.86 1.41 -14.64
N LYS A 66 -0.44 2.67 -14.55
CA LYS A 66 0.36 3.22 -13.44
C LYS A 66 -0.41 3.01 -12.13
N ARG A 67 0.28 2.77 -11.01
CA ARG A 67 -0.42 2.74 -9.71
C ARG A 67 -1.09 4.11 -9.55
N ARG A 68 -2.40 4.12 -9.27
CA ARG A 68 -3.15 5.37 -9.05
C ARG A 68 -2.76 5.92 -7.69
N ASP A 69 -2.64 7.24 -7.63
CA ASP A 69 -2.16 8.01 -6.48
C ASP A 69 -2.73 7.52 -5.15
#